data_AF-A0A7C7AG26-F1
#
_entry.id   AF-A0A7C7AG26-F1
#
_cell.length_a   1.000
_cell.length_b   1.000
_cell.length_c   1.000
_cell.angle_alpha   90.00
_cell.angle_beta   90.00
_cell.angle_gamma   90.00
#
_symmetry.space_group_name_H-M   'P 1'
#
loop_
_entity.id
_entity.type
_entity.pdbx_description
1 polymer ?
#
loop_
_entity_poly.entity_id
_entity_poly.type
_entity_poly.pdbx_seq_one_letter_code
_entity_poly.pdbx_strand_id
1 'polypeptide(L)'
;MIKAVGADLVELAKIKKIGIERFAKKVLSDAELKEFNLISNEARKLTYLGGRFASKEALFKCFKSGDKTANFKDFTILNNANGAPYVISKFLNDMKCHITITHTESLAMAFVILEI
;
A
#
# COMPACT_ATOMS: atom_id res chain seq x y z
N MET A 1 16.13 -16.23 -3.61
CA MET A 1 15.17 -16.95 -4.52
C MET A 1 13.82 -16.23 -4.47
N ILE A 2 13.14 -16.03 -5.60
CA ILE A 2 11.79 -15.41 -5.59
C ILE A 2 10.80 -16.37 -4.94
N LYS A 3 10.17 -15.94 -3.85
CA LYS A 3 9.13 -16.69 -3.13
C LYS A 3 7.75 -16.43 -3.72
N ALA A 4 7.44 -15.17 -3.98
CA ALA A 4 6.12 -14.76 -4.45
C ALA A 4 6.17 -13.42 -5.19
N VAL A 5 5.15 -13.20 -6.02
CA VAL A 5 4.87 -11.93 -6.68
C VAL A 5 3.41 -11.56 -6.49
N GLY A 6 3.14 -10.27 -6.45
CA GLY A 6 1.80 -9.73 -6.28
C GLY A 6 1.66 -8.40 -7.02
N ALA A 7 0.50 -8.21 -7.63
CA ALA A 7 0.16 -6.98 -8.33
C ALA A 7 -1.29 -6.61 -8.04
N ASP A 8 -1.57 -5.33 -7.92
CA ASP A 8 -2.94 -4.84 -7.79
C ASP A 8 -3.13 -3.49 -8.48
N LEU A 9 -4.34 -3.28 -9.00
CA LEU A 9 -4.75 -2.07 -9.71
C LEU A 9 -6.08 -1.58 -9.13
N VAL A 10 -6.09 -0.31 -8.73
CA VAL A 10 -7.18 0.33 -8.01
C VAL A 10 -7.72 1.51 -8.80
N GLU A 11 -9.05 1.57 -8.95
CA GLU A 11 -9.73 2.76 -9.46
C GLU A 11 -9.94 3.79 -8.34
N LEU A 12 -9.35 4.97 -8.51
CA LEU A 12 -9.44 6.05 -7.52
C LEU A 12 -10.87 6.59 -7.37
N ALA A 13 -11.70 6.45 -8.39
CA ALA A 13 -13.12 6.79 -8.32
C ALA A 13 -13.88 5.97 -7.26
N LYS A 14 -13.50 4.70 -7.03
CA LYS A 14 -14.13 3.85 -6.01
C LYS A 14 -13.79 4.36 -4.60
N ILE A 15 -12.55 4.79 -4.38
CA ILE A 15 -12.12 5.38 -3.10
C ILE A 15 -12.85 6.71 -2.85
N LYS A 16 -12.95 7.57 -3.88
CA LYS A 16 -13.73 8.82 -3.79
C LYS A 16 -15.17 8.57 -3.35
N LYS A 17 -15.84 7.56 -3.91
CA LYS A 17 -17.22 7.19 -3.54
C LYS A 17 -17.35 6.72 -2.09
N ILE A 18 -16.35 6.05 -1.53
CA ILE A 18 -16.33 5.62 -0.12
C ILE A 18 -16.09 6.81 0.83
N GLY A 19 -15.32 7.80 0.36
CA GLY A 19 -14.85 8.95 1.13
C GLY A 19 -13.40 8.76 1.57
N ILE A 20 -12.53 9.69 1.16
CA ILE A 20 -11.06 9.59 1.30
C ILE A 20 -10.67 9.45 2.77
N GLU A 21 -11.13 10.35 3.65
CA GLU A 21 -10.80 10.34 5.07
C GLU A 21 -11.29 9.09 5.80
N ARG A 22 -12.51 8.65 5.49
CA ARG A 22 -13.10 7.43 6.07
C ARG A 22 -12.30 6.20 5.69
N PHE A 23 -11.92 6.10 4.41
CA PHE A 23 -11.17 4.97 3.90
C PHE A 23 -9.71 4.98 4.37
N ALA A 24 -9.09 6.16 4.48
CA ALA A 24 -7.75 6.34 5.02
C ALA A 24 -7.64 5.75 6.44
N LYS A 25 -8.59 6.05 7.34
CA LYS A 25 -8.61 5.51 8.71
C LYS A 25 -8.71 3.98 8.78
N LYS A 26 -9.28 3.34 7.75
CA LYS A 26 -9.40 1.87 7.65
C LYS A 26 -8.13 1.24 7.09
N VAL A 27 -7.55 1.84 6.06
CA VAL A 27 -6.45 1.24 5.28
C VAL A 27 -5.09 1.60 5.83
N LEU A 28 -4.86 2.87 6.19
CA LEU A 28 -3.54 3.38 6.55
C LEU A 28 -3.13 2.95 7.95
N SER A 29 -1.85 2.62 8.12
CA SER A 29 -1.23 2.51 9.44
C SER A 29 -1.07 3.89 10.08
N ASP A 30 -0.75 3.94 11.37
CA ASP A 30 -0.61 5.22 12.07
C ASP A 30 0.54 6.08 11.49
N ALA A 31 1.60 5.46 10.98
CA ALA A 31 2.71 6.16 10.33
C ALA A 31 2.28 6.75 8.98
N GLU A 32 1.59 5.96 8.16
CA GLU A 32 1.05 6.42 6.87
C GLU A 32 -0.01 7.51 7.06
N LEU A 33 -0.85 7.38 8.09
CA LEU A 33 -1.89 8.36 8.39
C LEU A 33 -1.29 9.71 8.81
N LYS A 34 -0.14 9.71 9.50
CA LYS A 34 0.60 10.93 9.79
C LYS A 34 1.07 11.63 8.52
N GLU A 35 1.71 10.92 7.59
CA GLU A 35 2.10 11.49 6.29
C GLU A 35 0.88 11.98 5.49
N PHE A 36 -0.18 11.18 5.45
CA PHE A 36 -1.42 11.51 4.75
C PHE A 36 -2.05 12.82 5.25
N ASN A 37 -2.06 13.05 6.58
CA ASN A 37 -2.62 14.27 7.17
C ASN A 37 -1.81 15.53 6.86
N LEU A 38 -0.53 15.40 6.47
CA LEU A 38 0.30 16.53 6.04
C LEU A 38 0.02 16.95 4.59
N ILE A 39 -0.66 16.11 3.81
CA ILE A 39 -1.00 16.41 2.42
C ILE A 39 -2.20 17.35 2.40
N SER A 40 -2.03 18.58 1.91
CA SER A 40 -3.14 19.54 1.77
C SER A 40 -3.98 19.33 0.51
N ASN A 41 -3.36 18.84 -0.56
CA ASN A 41 -4.04 18.64 -1.84
C ASN A 41 -4.86 17.33 -1.86
N GLU A 42 -6.16 17.44 -2.08
CA GLU A 42 -7.10 16.30 -2.09
C GLU A 42 -6.80 15.26 -3.19
N ALA A 43 -6.38 15.68 -4.38
CA ALA A 43 -6.00 14.74 -5.44
C ALA A 43 -4.73 13.97 -5.05
N ARG A 44 -3.79 14.63 -4.36
CA ARG A 44 -2.59 13.97 -3.83
C ARG A 44 -2.92 13.02 -2.68
N LYS A 45 -3.84 13.38 -1.78
CA LYS A 45 -4.36 12.46 -0.75
C LYS A 45 -4.98 11.21 -1.38
N LEU A 46 -5.78 11.39 -2.43
CA LEU A 46 -6.42 10.29 -3.13
C LEU A 46 -5.42 9.34 -3.76
N THR A 47 -4.43 9.87 -4.47
CA THR A 47 -3.37 9.05 -5.13
C THR A 47 -2.46 8.39 -4.10
N TYR A 48 -2.13 9.07 -2.99
CA TYR A 48 -1.43 8.47 -1.86
C TYR A 48 -2.20 7.27 -1.30
N LEU A 49 -3.47 7.48 -0.92
CA LEU A 49 -4.33 6.44 -0.36
C LEU A 49 -4.54 5.28 -1.34
N GLY A 50 -4.79 5.57 -2.61
CA GLY A 50 -4.95 4.56 -3.66
C GLY A 50 -3.70 3.73 -3.87
N GLY A 51 -2.52 4.35 -3.90
CA GLY A 51 -1.25 3.65 -4.00
C GLY A 51 -1.00 2.73 -2.80
N ARG A 52 -1.31 3.18 -1.58
CA ARG A 52 -1.20 2.35 -0.37
C ARG A 52 -2.20 1.21 -0.33
N PHE A 53 -3.42 1.44 -0.79
CA PHE A 53 -4.42 0.39 -0.90
C PHE A 53 -3.97 -0.69 -1.91
N ALA A 54 -3.56 -0.29 -3.12
CA ALA A 54 -3.02 -1.21 -4.12
C ALA A 54 -1.79 -1.99 -3.61
N SER A 55 -0.89 -1.31 -2.88
CA SER A 55 0.29 -1.93 -2.28
C SER A 55 -0.07 -3.06 -1.32
N LYS A 56 -1.08 -2.85 -0.48
CA LYS A 56 -1.49 -3.81 0.53
C LYS A 56 -2.23 -5.00 -0.09
N GLU A 57 -3.06 -4.76 -1.10
CA GLU A 57 -3.69 -5.83 -1.89
C GLU A 57 -2.63 -6.67 -2.64
N ALA A 58 -1.62 -6.03 -3.23
CA ALA A 58 -0.50 -6.72 -3.87
C ALA A 58 0.31 -7.57 -2.86
N LEU A 59 0.54 -7.05 -1.64
CA LEU A 59 1.15 -7.80 -0.55
C LEU A 59 0.30 -9.01 -0.15
N PHE A 60 -1.01 -8.85 0.06
CA PHE A 60 -1.91 -9.96 0.39
C PHE A 60 -1.89 -11.08 -0.66
N LYS A 61 -1.78 -10.72 -1.94
CA LYS A 61 -1.62 -11.70 -3.03
C LYS A 61 -0.29 -12.46 -2.97
N CYS A 62 0.77 -11.89 -2.40
CA CYS A 62 2.04 -12.60 -2.21
C CYS A 62 1.92 -13.68 -1.12
N PHE A 63 1.13 -13.44 -0.08
CA PHE A 63 1.01 -14.37 1.04
C PHE A 63 0.09 -15.57 0.76
N LYS A 64 -0.65 -15.58 -0.37
CA LYS A 64 -1.45 -16.65 -1.07
C LYS A 64 -2.36 -17.59 -0.26
N SER A 65 -2.12 -17.79 1.02
CA SER A 65 -2.91 -18.55 1.98
C SER A 65 -2.91 -17.71 3.25
N GLY A 66 -3.82 -16.73 3.27
CA GLY A 66 -3.84 -15.65 4.24
C GLY A 66 -3.63 -16.15 5.65
N ASP A 67 -2.60 -15.61 6.30
CA ASP A 67 -2.73 -15.38 7.72
C ASP A 67 -3.94 -14.45 7.87
N LYS A 68 -5.10 -15.05 8.16
CA LYS A 68 -6.40 -14.34 8.26
C LYS A 68 -6.38 -13.28 9.37
N THR A 69 -5.31 -13.23 10.16
CA THR A 69 -5.09 -12.18 11.15
C THR A 69 -4.49 -10.91 10.56
N ALA A 70 -3.87 -10.98 9.38
CA ALA A 70 -3.22 -9.85 8.74
C ALA A 70 -4.27 -8.86 8.21
N ASN A 71 -4.19 -7.62 8.69
CA ASN A 71 -5.04 -6.53 8.26
C ASN A 71 -4.22 -5.46 7.54
N PHE A 72 -4.89 -4.52 6.87
CA PHE A 72 -4.21 -3.43 6.13
C PHE A 72 -3.16 -2.69 6.97
N LYS A 73 -3.46 -2.45 8.26
CA LYS A 73 -2.58 -1.67 9.14
C LYS A 73 -1.32 -2.40 9.58
N ASP A 74 -1.25 -3.72 9.42
CA ASP A 74 -0.04 -4.50 9.70
C ASP A 74 1.05 -4.31 8.65
N PHE A 75 0.72 -3.67 7.53
CA PHE A 75 1.66 -3.31 6.47
C PHE A 75 1.75 -1.79 6.40
N THR A 76 2.91 -1.25 6.73
CA THR A 76 3.23 0.17 6.63
C THR A 76 4.13 0.39 5.43
N ILE A 77 3.74 1.26 4.50
CA ILE A 77 4.52 1.60 3.32
C ILE A 77 4.91 3.07 3.38
N LEU A 78 6.21 3.32 3.55
CA LEU A 78 6.81 4.65 3.60
C LEU A 78 7.79 4.83 2.44
N ASN A 79 8.31 6.04 2.29
CA ASN A 79 9.32 6.36 1.29
C ASN A 79 10.66 6.63 1.98
N ASN A 80 11.75 6.13 1.41
CA ASN A 80 13.10 6.43 1.89
C ASN A 80 13.53 7.86 1.48
N ALA A 81 14.74 8.27 1.86
CA ALA A 81 15.29 9.60 1.54
C ALA A 81 15.34 9.91 0.03
N ASN A 82 15.42 8.88 -0.82
CA ASN A 82 15.41 9.01 -2.29
C ASN A 82 13.99 8.92 -2.88
N GLY A 83 12.96 8.84 -2.05
CA GLY A 83 11.57 8.73 -2.49
C GLY A 83 11.15 7.33 -2.92
N ALA A 84 11.99 6.30 -2.80
CA ALA A 84 11.59 4.93 -3.15
C ALA A 84 10.75 4.30 -2.03
N PRO A 85 9.64 3.61 -2.35
CA PRO A 85 8.79 2.99 -1.35
C PRO A 85 9.44 1.75 -0.73
N TYR A 86 9.18 1.50 0.54
CA TYR A 86 9.57 0.29 1.25
C TYR A 86 8.48 -0.16 2.23
N VAL A 87 8.47 -1.44 2.58
CA VAL A 87 7.44 -2.06 3.42
C VAL A 87 8.02 -2.40 4.79
N ILE A 88 7.30 -2.01 5.84
CA ILE A 88 7.53 -2.44 7.23
C ILE A 88 6.35 -3.32 7.63
N SER A 89 6.63 -4.57 8.00
CA SER A 89 5.62 -5.48 8.55
C SER A 89 6.28 -6.64 9.30
N LYS A 90 5.64 -7.09 10.38
CA LYS A 90 6.02 -8.33 11.08
C LYS A 90 5.89 -9.58 10.20
N PHE A 91 5.07 -9.53 9.15
CA PHE A 91 4.81 -10.66 8.25
C PHE A 91 5.94 -10.90 7.24
N LEU A 92 6.91 -9.98 7.14
CA LEU A 92 8.06 -10.18 6.25
C LEU A 92 9.06 -11.20 6.81
N ASN A 93 9.16 -11.38 8.13
CA ASN A 93 10.19 -12.23 8.76
C ASN A 93 11.57 -11.94 8.13
N ASP A 94 12.26 -12.96 7.61
CA ASP A 94 13.56 -12.84 6.93
C ASP A 94 13.46 -12.54 5.42
N MET A 95 12.25 -12.29 4.90
CA MET A 95 12.04 -12.03 3.48
C MET A 95 12.34 -10.58 3.12
N LYS A 96 13.02 -10.39 2.00
CA LYS A 96 13.17 -9.09 1.37
C LYS A 96 11.93 -8.77 0.53
N CYS A 97 11.34 -7.60 0.77
CA CYS A 97 10.20 -7.09 0.00
C CYS A 97 10.64 -5.98 -0.93
N HIS A 98 10.52 -6.22 -2.24
CA HIS A 98 10.70 -5.19 -3.27
C HIS A 98 9.33 -4.71 -3.70
N ILE A 99 9.11 -3.38 -3.72
CA ILE A 99 7.82 -2.79 -4.07
C ILE A 99 8.01 -1.59 -5.00
N THR A 100 7.07 -1.42 -5.93
CA THR A 100 6.93 -0.21 -6.72
C THR A 100 5.47 0.21 -6.79
N ILE A 101 5.24 1.52 -6.89
CA ILE A 101 3.91 2.14 -6.91
C ILE A 101 3.88 3.15 -8.06
N THR A 102 2.84 3.10 -8.88
CA THR A 102 2.57 4.11 -9.91
C THR A 102 1.11 4.53 -9.87
N HIS A 103 0.81 5.72 -10.37
CA HIS A 103 -0.56 6.22 -10.45
C HIS A 103 -0.73 7.17 -11.62
N THR A 104 -1.97 7.25 -12.09
CA THR A 104 -2.49 8.31 -12.94
C THR A 104 -3.53 9.11 -12.14
N GLU A 105 -4.26 10.01 -12.80
CA GLU A 105 -5.39 10.70 -12.18
C GLU A 105 -6.57 9.78 -11.82
N SER A 106 -6.66 8.61 -12.46
CA SER A 106 -7.79 7.68 -12.35
C SER A 106 -7.43 6.34 -11.71
N LEU A 107 -6.17 5.92 -11.78
CA LEU A 107 -5.72 4.60 -11.36
C LEU A 107 -4.51 4.69 -10.44
N ALA A 108 -4.39 3.73 -9.52
CA ALA A 108 -3.16 3.47 -8.78
C ALA A 108 -2.81 1.98 -8.85
N MET A 109 -1.55 1.66 -9.05
CA MET A 109 -1.05 0.29 -9.18
C MET A 109 0.13 0.07 -8.25
N ALA A 110 0.24 -1.14 -7.72
CA ALA A 110 1.44 -1.60 -7.05
C ALA A 110 1.88 -2.96 -7.57
N PHE A 111 3.20 -3.18 -7.53
CA PHE A 111 3.82 -4.47 -7.84
C PHE A 111 4.83 -4.82 -6.75
N VAL A 112 4.80 -6.07 -6.30
CA VAL A 112 5.57 -6.58 -5.17
C VAL A 112 6.27 -7.88 -5.55
N ILE A 113 7.52 -8.02 -5.12
CA ILE A 113 8.29 -9.27 -5.14
C ILE A 113 8.75 -9.56 -3.71
N LEU A 114 8.47 -10.78 -3.23
CA LEU A 114 9.06 -11.31 -2.00
C LEU A 114 10.19 -12.28 -2.34
N GLU A 115 11.33 -12.08 -1.72
CA GLU A 115 12.55 -12.87 -1.89
C GLU A 115 12.99 -13.45 -0.53
N ILE A 116 13.50 -14.68 -0.55
CA ILE A 116 14.22 -15.33 0.56
C ILE A 116 15.70 -15.38 0.20
#